data_AF-A0A060C281-F1
#
_entry.id   AF-A0A060C281-F1
#
_cell.length_a   1.000
_cell.length_b   1.000
_cell.length_c   1.000
_cell.angle_alpha   90.00
_cell.angle_beta   90.00
_cell.angle_gamma   90.00
#
_symmetry.space_group_name_H-M   'P 1'
#
loop_
_entity.id
_entity.type
_entity.pdbx_description
1 polymer ?
#
loop_
_entity_poly.entity_id
_entity_poly.type
_entity_poly.pdbx_seq_one_letter_code
_entity_poly.pdbx_strand_id
1 'polypeptide(L)'
;KGTHRLEYVRPMDGDTLKALEILRRADVPVMLTLAPEIVPADTIRRIADMGVIVSAGHTAATADQVKAGLDAGIRCFTHLYNGMPP
;
A
#
# COMPACT_ATOMS: atom_id res chain seq x y z
N LYS A 1 -11.69 2.30 12.40
CA LYS A 1 -10.63 2.21 13.44
C LYS A 1 -10.21 0.75 13.56
N GLY A 2 -8.91 0.46 13.59
CA GLY A 2 -8.36 -0.90 13.68
C GLY A 2 -7.50 -1.10 14.92
N THR A 3 -6.68 -2.15 14.93
CA THR A 3 -5.79 -2.52 16.05
C THR A 3 -4.37 -1.97 15.92
N HIS A 4 -4.02 -1.33 14.81
CA HIS A 4 -2.71 -0.69 14.61
C HIS A 4 -2.48 0.43 15.63
N ARG A 5 -1.31 0.43 16.27
CA ARG A 5 -0.91 1.49 17.23
C ARG A 5 -0.64 2.79 16.47
N LEU A 6 -1.36 3.85 16.84
CA LEU A 6 -1.33 5.12 16.11
C LEU A 6 0.05 5.78 16.07
N GLU A 7 0.86 5.60 17.11
CA GLU A 7 2.23 6.15 17.18
C GLU A 7 3.19 5.64 16.09
N TYR A 8 2.87 4.52 15.43
CA TYR A 8 3.66 3.96 14.32
C TYR A 8 2.99 4.15 12.96
N VAL A 9 1.76 4.69 12.92
CA VAL A 9 1.10 5.02 11.65
C VAL A 9 1.71 6.31 11.12
N ARG A 10 2.33 6.22 9.95
CA ARG A 10 3.08 7.33 9.33
C ARG A 10 2.96 7.29 7.81
N PRO A 11 3.19 8.41 7.12
CA PRO A 11 3.27 8.43 5.67
C PRO A 11 4.37 7.52 5.13
N MET A 12 4.22 7.11 3.86
CA MET A 12 5.27 6.42 3.12
C MET A 12 6.49 7.34 2.97
N ASP A 13 7.67 6.84 3.33
CA ASP A 13 8.93 7.60 3.29
C ASP A 13 10.04 6.86 2.52
N GLY A 14 11.15 7.58 2.31
CA GLY A 14 12.29 7.07 1.55
C GLY A 14 12.95 5.84 2.18
N ASP A 15 12.97 5.75 3.51
CA ASP A 15 13.53 4.61 4.23
C ASP A 15 12.72 3.34 3.99
N THR A 16 11.39 3.44 4.00
CA THR A 16 10.51 2.31 3.68
C THR A 16 10.71 1.87 2.23
N LEU A 17 10.78 2.81 1.27
CA LEU A 17 11.05 2.49 -0.12
C LEU A 17 12.40 1.79 -0.30
N LYS A 18 13.44 2.26 0.39
CA LYS A 18 14.77 1.65 0.36
C LYS A 18 14.76 0.23 0.93
N ALA A 19 14.00 -0.02 2.01
CA ALA A 19 13.84 -1.35 2.56
C ALA A 19 13.17 -2.31 1.56
N LEU A 20 12.11 -1.87 0.88
CA LEU A 20 11.45 -2.65 -0.18
C LEU A 20 12.40 -2.97 -1.32
N GLU A 21 13.20 -2.00 -1.77
CA GLU A 21 14.20 -2.19 -2.82
C GLU A 21 15.25 -3.24 -2.40
N ILE A 22 15.79 -3.15 -1.18
CA ILE A 22 16.77 -4.11 -0.67
C ILE A 22 16.19 -5.53 -0.66
N LEU A 23 14.97 -5.70 -0.14
CA LEU A 23 14.30 -6.99 -0.09
C LEU A 23 14.07 -7.57 -1.49
N ARG A 24 13.56 -6.76 -2.42
CA ARG A 24 13.31 -7.21 -3.80
C ARG A 24 14.59 -7.50 -4.58
N ARG A 25 15.67 -6.75 -4.36
CA ARG A 25 17.00 -7.04 -4.95
C ARG A 25 17.62 -8.33 -4.42
N ALA A 26 17.25 -8.74 -3.21
CA ALA A 26 17.60 -10.04 -2.63
C ALA A 26 16.61 -11.16 -2.99
N ASP A 27 15.70 -10.91 -3.95
CA ASP A 27 14.64 -11.82 -4.39
C ASP A 27 13.67 -12.30 -3.29
N VAL A 28 13.56 -11.53 -2.20
CA VAL A 28 12.59 -11.83 -1.14
C VAL A 28 11.19 -11.44 -1.62
N PRO A 29 10.19 -12.34 -1.62
CA PRO A 29 8.81 -11.98 -1.98
C PRO A 29 8.23 -10.99 -0.97
N VAL A 30 7.63 -9.90 -1.46
CA VAL A 30 7.06 -8.86 -0.60
C VAL A 30 5.63 -8.57 -1.00
N MET A 31 4.73 -8.53 -0.01
CA MET A 31 3.41 -7.94 -0.10
C MET A 31 3.33 -6.77 0.88
N LEU A 32 2.80 -5.63 0.42
CA LEU A 32 2.64 -4.43 1.22
C LEU A 32 1.17 -4.00 1.22
N THR A 33 0.57 -3.91 2.41
CA THR A 33 -0.76 -3.30 2.57
C THR A 33 -0.61 -1.80 2.84
N LEU A 34 -1.34 -0.96 2.10
CA LEU A 34 -1.35 0.49 2.29
C LEU A 34 -2.74 1.11 2.05
N ALA A 35 -2.90 2.36 2.48
CA ALA A 35 -4.08 3.17 2.26
C ALA A 35 -3.90 4.04 0.98
N PRO A 36 -4.64 3.78 -0.13
CA PRO A 36 -4.43 4.46 -1.40
C PRO A 36 -4.77 5.95 -1.41
N GLU A 37 -5.57 6.43 -0.46
CA GLU A 37 -5.87 7.86 -0.28
C GLU A 37 -4.73 8.66 0.37
N ILE A 38 -3.77 7.96 0.99
CA ILE A 38 -2.63 8.57 1.67
C ILE A 38 -1.35 8.47 0.82
N VAL A 39 -1.18 7.38 0.06
CA VAL A 39 0.03 7.15 -0.74
C VAL A 39 -0.18 7.63 -2.17
N PRO A 40 0.66 8.56 -2.70
CA PRO A 40 0.52 9.04 -4.06
C PRO A 40 0.59 7.92 -5.11
N ALA A 41 -0.18 8.04 -6.20
CA ALA A 41 -0.25 7.05 -7.27
C ALA A 41 1.12 6.73 -7.88
N ASP A 42 1.99 7.73 -8.09
CA ASP A 42 3.33 7.49 -8.62
C ASP A 42 4.21 6.68 -7.67
N THR A 43 4.01 6.83 -6.35
CA THR A 43 4.68 6.02 -5.34
C THR A 43 4.17 4.58 -5.35
N ILE A 44 2.86 4.38 -5.50
CA ILE A 44 2.26 3.05 -5.64
C ILE A 44 2.83 2.35 -6.89
N ARG A 45 2.89 3.05 -8.02
CA ARG A 45 3.47 2.53 -9.27
C ARG A 45 4.92 2.14 -9.08
N ARG A 46 5.72 3.02 -8.49
CA ARG A 46 7.13 2.74 -8.18
C ARG A 46 7.29 1.48 -7.30
N ILE A 47 6.42 1.27 -6.30
CA ILE A 47 6.47 0.07 -5.46
C ILE A 47 6.09 -1.18 -6.25
N ALA A 48 5.04 -1.10 -7.08
CA ALA A 48 4.61 -2.21 -7.93
C ALA A 48 5.69 -2.60 -8.95
N ASP A 49 6.37 -1.61 -9.56
CA ASP A 49 7.46 -1.81 -10.53
C ASP A 49 8.70 -2.50 -9.90
N MET A 50 8.88 -2.41 -8.58
CA MET A 50 9.90 -3.21 -7.85
C MET A 50 9.52 -4.70 -7.73
N GLY A 51 8.32 -5.09 -8.17
CA GLY A 51 7.78 -6.44 -8.01
C GLY A 51 7.18 -6.71 -6.63
N VAL A 52 6.81 -5.67 -5.88
CA VAL A 52 6.05 -5.81 -4.62
C VAL A 52 4.56 -5.97 -4.94
N ILE A 53 3.88 -6.93 -4.31
CA ILE A 53 2.41 -7.02 -4.41
C ILE A 53 1.80 -5.94 -3.51
N VAL A 54 1.20 -4.92 -4.11
CA VAL A 54 0.52 -3.86 -3.36
C VAL A 54 -0.93 -4.25 -3.12
N SER A 55 -1.33 -4.23 -1.84
CA SER A 55 -2.69 -4.51 -1.38
C SER A 55 -3.31 -3.27 -0.75
N ALA A 56 -4.57 -2.98 -1.06
CA ALA A 56 -5.33 -1.92 -0.39
C ALA A 56 -5.90 -2.45 0.93
N GLY A 57 -5.74 -1.69 2.02
CA GLY A 57 -6.26 -2.08 3.33
C GLY A 57 -6.13 -0.96 4.36
N HIS A 58 -6.95 -1.04 5.41
CA HIS A 58 -6.98 -0.02 6.47
C HIS A 58 -7.12 1.41 5.92
N THR A 59 -8.09 1.56 5.01
CA THR A 59 -8.27 2.74 4.17
C THR A 59 -9.65 3.36 4.41
N ALA A 60 -9.78 4.65 4.18
CA ALA A 60 -11.03 5.39 4.07
C ALA A 60 -11.26 5.92 2.64
N ALA A 61 -10.59 5.32 1.65
CA ALA A 61 -10.60 5.77 0.26
C ALA A 61 -12.00 5.75 -0.37
N THR A 62 -12.27 6.75 -1.21
CA THR A 62 -13.41 6.74 -2.11
C THR A 62 -13.21 5.75 -3.25
N ALA A 63 -14.28 5.40 -3.95
CA ALA A 63 -14.19 4.53 -5.13
C ALA A 63 -13.21 5.06 -6.19
N ASP A 64 -13.14 6.37 -6.40
CA ASP A 64 -12.23 6.96 -7.39
C ASP A 64 -10.77 6.92 -6.94
N GLN A 65 -10.50 7.09 -5.64
CA GLN A 65 -9.15 6.88 -5.08
C GLN A 65 -8.72 5.41 -5.20
N VAL A 66 -9.64 4.47 -4.96
CA VAL A 66 -9.37 3.04 -5.17
C VAL A 66 -9.06 2.75 -6.64
N LYS A 67 -9.85 3.28 -7.59
CA LYS A 67 -9.59 3.13 -9.03
C LYS A 67 -8.22 3.66 -9.42
N ALA A 68 -7.87 4.88 -8.97
CA ALA A 68 -6.55 5.45 -9.21
C ALA A 68 -5.42 4.58 -8.65
N GLY A 69 -5.62 3.98 -7.46
CA GLY A 69 -4.68 3.02 -6.88
C GLY A 69 -4.55 1.72 -7.69
N LEU A 70 -5.66 1.19 -8.21
CA LEU A 70 -5.67 0.01 -9.09
C LEU A 70 -4.91 0.30 -10.40
N ASP A 71 -5.16 1.45 -11.02
CA ASP A 71 -4.46 1.92 -12.22
C ASP A 71 -2.96 2.13 -11.95
N ALA A 72 -2.61 2.53 -10.72
CA ALA A 72 -1.24 2.68 -10.28
C ALA A 72 -0.52 1.36 -9.97
N GLY A 73 -1.23 0.25 -9.75
CA GLY A 73 -0.59 -1.06 -9.54
C GLY A 73 -1.08 -1.87 -8.34
N ILE A 74 -2.11 -1.43 -7.61
CA ILE A 74 -2.74 -2.27 -6.57
C ILE A 74 -3.36 -3.51 -7.22
N ARG A 75 -3.14 -4.69 -6.62
CA ARG A 75 -3.62 -5.99 -7.15
C ARG A 75 -4.36 -6.84 -6.12
N CYS A 76 -4.42 -6.40 -4.87
CA CYS A 76 -5.11 -7.11 -3.79
C CYS A 76 -5.88 -6.16 -2.88
N PHE A 77 -6.80 -6.74 -2.10
CA PHE A 77 -7.45 -6.09 -0.97
C PHE A 77 -7.22 -6.96 0.26
N THR A 78 -6.71 -6.36 1.33
CA THR A 78 -6.45 -7.06 2.58
C THR A 78 -7.75 -7.18 3.36
N HIS A 79 -8.13 -8.40 3.78
CA HIS A 79 -9.28 -8.72 4.65
C HIS A 79 -10.57 -7.92 4.35
N LEU A 80 -11.01 -7.96 3.08
CA LEU A 80 -12.15 -7.22 2.51
C LEU A 80 -13.30 -6.92 3.51
N TYR A 81 -13.84 -5.71 3.42
CA TYR A 81 -14.77 -5.05 4.34
C TYR A 81 -14.15 -4.55 5.66
N ASN A 82 -13.14 -5.22 6.22
CA ASN A 82 -12.61 -4.84 7.53
C ASN A 82 -11.68 -3.62 7.43
N GLY A 83 -12.03 -2.55 8.16
CA GLY A 83 -11.24 -1.32 8.16
C GLY A 83 -11.24 -0.60 6.81
N MET A 84 -12.36 -0.69 6.08
CA MET A 84 -12.64 -0.02 4.82
C MET A 84 -14.05 0.60 4.88
N PRO A 85 -14.37 1.61 4.06
CA PRO A 85 -15.77 2.01 3.85
C PRO A 85 -16.58 0.86 3.22
N PRO A 86 -17.86 0.71 3.56
CA PRO A 86 -18.73 -0.32 3.00
C PRO A 86 -19.11 -0.05 1.53
#